data_AF-A0A4R6FZ99-F1
#
_entry.id   AF-A0A4R6FZ99-F1
#
_cell.length_a   1.000
_cell.length_b   1.000
_cell.length_c   1.000
_cell.angle_alpha   90.00
_cell.angle_beta   90.00
_cell.angle_gamma   90.00
#
_symmetry.space_group_name_H-M   'P 1'
#
loop_
_entity.id
_entity.type
_entity.pdbx_description
1 polymer ?
#
loop_
_entity_poly.entity_id
_entity_poly.type
_entity_poly.pdbx_seq_one_letter_code
_entity_poly.pdbx_strand_id
1 'polypeptide(L)'
;MTKKDRIQVFQSLVIEFHQNTKVQWKSSKDYTFFGHKWVEEKDEIYNDPHLTNRLYNLLLSEIKHCQKISGESIPDTIDYNELVLIMKGGGIKGLAYVGALEVLSKHYKFTWYTGTSAGGIAAILLGCGFSI
;
A
#
# COMPACT_ATOMS: atom_id res chain seq x y z
N MET A 1 20.28 10.30 5.20
CA MET A 1 20.35 11.03 3.92
C MET A 1 19.62 12.37 4.04
N THR A 2 20.20 13.49 3.59
CA THR A 2 19.50 14.79 3.66
C THR A 2 18.38 14.87 2.62
N LYS A 3 17.48 15.86 2.72
CA LYS A 3 16.37 16.02 1.75
C LYS A 3 16.88 16.29 0.33
N LYS A 4 17.99 17.03 0.20
CA LYS A 4 18.60 17.35 -1.10
C LYS A 4 19.22 16.11 -1.73
N ASP A 5 19.92 15.30 -0.93
CA ASP A 5 20.51 14.03 -1.36
C ASP A 5 19.42 13.05 -1.84
N ARG A 6 18.30 12.96 -1.10
CA ARG A 6 17.16 12.10 -1.48
C ARG A 6 16.59 12.45 -2.86
N ILE A 7 16.52 13.73 -3.20
CA ILE A 7 15.99 14.17 -4.50
C ILE A 7 16.93 13.76 -5.61
N GLN A 8 18.23 13.95 -5.44
CA GLN A 8 19.24 13.57 -6.43
C GLN A 8 19.27 12.05 -6.63
N VAL A 9 19.28 11.28 -5.54
CA VAL A 9 19.22 9.82 -5.60
C VAL A 9 17.96 9.35 -6.30
N PHE A 10 16.80 9.91 -5.95
CA PHE A 10 15.55 9.57 -6.61
C PHE A 10 15.57 9.87 -8.11
N GLN A 11 16.12 11.02 -8.52
CA GLN A 11 16.25 11.36 -9.95
C GLN A 11 17.09 10.34 -10.71
N SER A 12 18.23 9.94 -10.14
CA SER A 12 19.08 8.90 -10.73
C SER A 12 18.35 7.55 -10.82
N LEU A 13 17.61 7.17 -9.78
CA LEU A 13 16.82 5.94 -9.76
C LEU A 13 15.67 5.95 -10.78
N VAL A 14 15.02 7.09 -11.00
CA VAL A 14 13.99 7.23 -12.04
C VAL A 14 14.59 6.96 -13.43
N ILE A 15 15.79 7.49 -13.70
CA ILE A 15 16.48 7.28 -14.97
C ILE A 15 16.86 5.80 -15.13
N GLU A 16 17.48 5.22 -14.10
CA GLU A 16 17.86 3.80 -14.06
C GLU A 16 16.65 2.90 -14.31
N PHE A 17 15.53 3.18 -13.64
CA PHE A 17 14.28 2.44 -13.80
C PHE A 17 13.79 2.44 -15.24
N HIS A 18 13.79 3.60 -15.90
CA HIS A 18 13.31 3.73 -17.28
C HIS A 18 14.23 3.06 -18.30
N GLN A 19 15.54 3.03 -18.03
CA GLN A 19 16.53 2.49 -18.95
C GLN A 19 16.74 0.98 -18.80
N ASN A 20 16.68 0.47 -17.57
CA ASN A 20 17.09 -0.90 -17.27
C ASN A 20 15.89 -1.79 -16.90
N THR A 21 14.97 -1.27 -16.09
CA THR A 21 13.84 -2.04 -15.57
C THR A 21 12.67 -2.02 -16.55
N LYS A 22 12.22 -0.82 -16.95
CA LYS A 22 11.05 -0.62 -17.82
C LYS A 22 11.20 -1.28 -19.21
N VAL A 23 12.41 -1.31 -19.75
CA VAL A 23 12.68 -1.89 -21.08
C VAL A 23 12.49 -3.42 -21.10
N GLN A 24 12.60 -4.08 -19.94
CA GLN A 24 12.42 -5.53 -19.84
C GLN A 24 10.93 -5.94 -19.83
N TRP A 25 10.01 -4.98 -19.75
CA TRP A 25 8.59 -5.24 -19.55
C TRP A 25 7.85 -5.48 -20.87
N LYS A 26 7.20 -6.65 -20.99
CA LYS A 26 6.45 -7.04 -22.20
C LYS A 26 4.94 -7.15 -21.97
N SER A 27 4.51 -7.30 -20.73
CA SER A 27 3.11 -7.47 -20.32
C SER A 27 2.85 -6.84 -18.96
N SER A 28 1.60 -6.47 -18.62
CA SER A 28 1.21 -5.84 -17.33
C SER A 28 1.72 -6.59 -16.08
N LYS A 29 1.81 -7.93 -16.16
CA LYS A 29 2.36 -8.78 -15.10
C LYS A 29 3.86 -8.57 -14.88
N ASP A 30 4.60 -8.32 -15.96
CA ASP A 30 6.04 -8.01 -15.91
C ASP A 30 6.28 -6.68 -15.17
N TYR A 31 5.39 -5.69 -15.35
CA TYR A 31 5.47 -4.39 -14.65
C TYR A 31 5.40 -4.58 -13.14
N THR A 32 4.49 -5.45 -12.69
CA THR A 32 4.36 -5.75 -11.26
C THR A 32 5.57 -6.52 -10.76
N PHE A 33 5.95 -7.62 -11.41
CA PHE A 33 7.03 -8.48 -10.91
C PHE A 33 8.41 -7.81 -10.92
N PHE A 34 8.88 -7.32 -12.08
CA PHE A 34 10.21 -6.70 -12.18
C PHE A 34 10.26 -5.35 -11.47
N GLY A 35 9.16 -4.61 -11.48
CA GLY A 35 9.04 -3.35 -10.77
C GLY A 35 9.14 -3.52 -9.26
N HIS A 36 8.39 -4.47 -8.69
CA HIS A 36 8.46 -4.77 -7.26
C HIS A 36 9.84 -5.25 -6.85
N LYS A 37 10.41 -6.20 -7.60
CA LYS A 37 11.77 -6.70 -7.34
C LYS A 37 12.81 -5.57 -7.35
N TRP A 38 12.71 -4.64 -8.30
CA TRP A 38 13.60 -3.49 -8.36
C TRP A 38 13.43 -2.58 -7.14
N VAL A 39 12.19 -2.33 -6.67
CA VAL A 39 11.96 -1.52 -5.46
C VAL A 39 12.55 -2.20 -4.23
N GLU A 40 12.39 -3.52 -4.08
CA GLU A 40 12.97 -4.31 -2.98
C GLU A 40 14.51 -4.23 -2.98
N GLU A 41 15.14 -4.42 -4.14
CA GLU A 41 16.60 -4.28 -4.28
C GLU A 41 17.09 -2.88 -3.88
N LYS A 42 16.34 -1.81 -4.20
CA LYS A 42 16.72 -0.45 -3.78
C LYS A 42 16.42 -0.18 -2.31
N ASP A 43 15.36 -0.76 -1.76
CA ASP A 43 15.06 -0.66 -0.32
C ASP A 43 16.18 -1.28 0.51
N GLU A 44 16.72 -2.43 0.09
CA GLU A 44 17.88 -3.06 0.74
C GLU A 44 19.15 -2.19 0.68
N ILE A 45 19.39 -1.52 -0.45
CA ILE A 45 20.59 -0.68 -0.64
C ILE A 45 20.52 0.61 0.16
N TYR A 46 19.38 1.31 0.13
CA TYR A 46 19.26 2.66 0.69
C TYR A 46 18.65 2.68 2.10
N ASN A 47 17.84 1.68 2.45
CA ASN A 47 17.15 1.54 3.74
C ASN A 47 16.51 2.87 4.22
N ASP A 48 15.88 3.62 3.29
CA ASP A 48 15.22 4.91 3.55
C ASP A 48 13.73 4.81 3.20
N PRO A 49 12.83 4.73 4.20
CA PRO A 49 11.40 4.55 3.97
C PRO A 49 10.76 5.61 3.07
N HIS A 50 11.27 6.85 3.09
CA HIS A 50 10.72 7.91 2.24
C HIS A 50 11.12 7.74 0.78
N LEU A 51 12.33 7.26 0.53
CA LEU A 51 12.78 6.94 -0.82
C LEU A 51 11.97 5.76 -1.36
N THR A 52 11.87 4.69 -0.57
CA THR A 52 11.11 3.48 -0.91
C THR A 52 9.67 3.80 -1.26
N ASN A 53 8.99 4.63 -0.46
CA ASN A 53 7.63 5.06 -0.78
C ASN A 53 7.55 5.83 -2.12
N ARG A 54 8.53 6.69 -2.44
CA ARG A 54 8.57 7.37 -3.74
C ARG A 54 8.78 6.40 -4.90
N LEU A 55 9.60 5.37 -4.72
CA LEU A 55 9.81 4.33 -5.73
C LEU A 55 8.53 3.52 -5.96
N TYR A 56 7.78 3.17 -4.90
CA TYR A 56 6.47 2.56 -5.03
C TYR A 56 5.47 3.44 -5.79
N ASN A 57 5.45 4.75 -5.50
CA ASN A 57 4.58 5.68 -6.23
C ASN A 57 4.95 5.78 -7.72
N LEU A 58 6.25 5.78 -8.04
CA LEU A 58 6.72 5.72 -9.42
C LEU A 58 6.21 4.44 -10.10
N LEU A 59 6.42 3.28 -9.47
CA LEU A 59 5.98 2.00 -10.00
C LEU A 59 4.47 1.96 -10.25
N LEU A 60 3.67 2.41 -9.28
CA LEU A 60 2.21 2.46 -9.40
C LEU A 60 1.76 3.37 -10.55
N SER A 61 2.43 4.51 -10.75
CA SER A 61 2.10 5.41 -11.85
C SER A 61 2.35 4.77 -13.23
N GLU A 62 3.39 3.97 -13.34
CA GLU A 62 3.79 3.30 -14.58
C GLU A 62 2.92 2.08 -14.88
N ILE A 63 2.53 1.31 -13.86
CA ILE A 63 1.55 0.23 -13.99
C ILE A 63 0.23 0.79 -14.53
N LYS A 64 -0.27 1.89 -13.94
CA LYS A 64 -1.50 2.55 -14.40
C LYS A 64 -1.38 3.03 -15.85
N HIS A 65 -0.23 3.57 -16.23
CA HIS A 65 0.01 4.02 -17.60
C HIS A 65 0.01 2.84 -18.58
N CYS A 66 0.68 1.74 -18.24
CA CYS A 66 0.68 0.53 -19.05
C CYS A 66 -0.73 -0.06 -19.23
N GLN A 67 -1.48 -0.22 -18.14
CA GLN A 67 -2.85 -0.76 -18.17
C GLN A 67 -3.77 0.09 -19.06
N LYS A 68 -3.61 1.42 -19.02
CA LYS A 68 -4.35 2.33 -19.90
C LYS A 68 -4.01 2.13 -21.39
N ILE A 69 -2.76 1.78 -21.70
CA ILE A 69 -2.30 1.55 -23.08
C ILE A 69 -2.69 0.15 -23.57
N SER A 70 -2.60 -0.87 -22.71
CA SER A 70 -2.86 -2.27 -23.07
C SER A 70 -4.34 -2.58 -23.28
N GLY A 71 -5.25 -1.73 -22.76
CA GLY A 71 -6.69 -1.97 -22.85
C GLY A 71 -7.17 -3.15 -22.01
N GLU A 72 -6.28 -3.73 -21.19
CA GLU A 72 -6.65 -4.73 -20.19
C GLU A 72 -7.53 -4.05 -19.14
N SER A 73 -8.74 -4.58 -18.92
CA SER A 73 -9.60 -4.15 -17.83
C SER A 73 -8.81 -4.23 -16.55
N ILE A 74 -8.75 -3.12 -15.82
CA ILE A 74 -8.21 -3.04 -14.47
C ILE A 74 -8.78 -4.24 -13.70
N PRO A 75 -8.01 -5.29 -13.35
CA PRO A 75 -8.49 -6.25 -12.37
C PRO A 75 -8.69 -5.39 -11.14
N ASP A 76 -9.96 -5.26 -10.67
CA ASP A 76 -10.39 -4.32 -9.63
C ASP A 76 -9.20 -3.99 -8.74
N THR A 77 -8.55 -2.86 -9.01
CA THR A 77 -7.40 -2.46 -8.21
C THR A 77 -7.97 -2.48 -6.81
N ILE A 78 -7.42 -3.32 -5.94
CA ILE A 78 -7.68 -3.20 -4.50
C ILE A 78 -7.42 -1.73 -4.24
N ASP A 79 -8.50 -0.96 -4.12
CA ASP A 79 -8.39 0.45 -3.90
C ASP A 79 -7.61 0.52 -2.59
N TYR A 80 -6.49 1.25 -2.56
CA TYR A 80 -5.76 1.41 -1.30
C TYR A 80 -6.66 2.07 -0.22
N ASN A 81 -7.84 2.56 -0.59
CA ASN A 81 -8.93 2.96 0.31
C ASN A 81 -9.78 1.80 0.88
N GLU A 82 -9.56 0.55 0.46
CA GLU A 82 -10.23 -0.64 0.97
C GLU A 82 -9.31 -1.39 1.94
N LEU A 83 -9.24 -0.89 3.16
CA LEU A 83 -8.45 -1.48 4.21
C LEU A 83 -9.26 -2.49 5.02
N VAL A 84 -8.61 -3.60 5.38
CA VAL A 84 -9.14 -4.58 6.34
C VAL A 84 -8.68 -4.19 7.74
N LEU A 85 -9.62 -4.03 8.67
CA LEU A 85 -9.33 -3.89 10.08
C LEU A 85 -9.34 -5.27 10.76
N ILE A 86 -8.20 -5.68 11.32
CA ILE A 86 -8.04 -6.97 12.02
C ILE A 86 -7.94 -6.74 13.53
N MET A 87 -8.94 -7.20 14.29
CA MET A 87 -9.02 -7.05 15.74
C MET A 87 -8.84 -8.40 16.44
N LYS A 88 -7.64 -8.66 16.97
CA LYS A 88 -7.36 -9.85 17.78
C LYS A 88 -8.23 -9.88 19.05
N GLY A 89 -8.67 -11.03 19.53
CA GLY A 89 -9.40 -11.12 20.80
C GLY A 89 -8.63 -10.62 22.03
N GLY A 90 -9.36 -9.97 22.94
CA GLY A 90 -8.80 -9.39 24.17
C GLY A 90 -9.71 -9.41 25.41
N GLY A 91 -10.90 -10.00 25.33
CA GLY A 91 -11.89 -9.98 26.41
C GLY A 91 -12.23 -8.54 26.83
N ILE A 92 -12.14 -8.24 28.13
CA ILE A 92 -12.38 -6.89 28.67
C ILE A 92 -11.47 -5.82 28.06
N LYS A 93 -10.27 -6.18 27.58
CA LYS A 93 -9.35 -5.24 26.91
C LYS A 93 -9.93 -4.72 25.58
N GLY A 94 -10.95 -5.37 25.04
CA GLY A 94 -11.67 -4.92 23.86
C GLY A 94 -12.35 -3.55 24.03
N LEU A 95 -12.55 -3.07 25.27
CA LEU A 95 -12.98 -1.69 25.50
C LEU A 95 -12.04 -0.66 24.87
N ALA A 96 -10.74 -0.97 24.79
CA ALA A 96 -9.76 -0.09 24.17
C ALA A 96 -9.98 0.09 22.66
N TYR A 97 -10.75 -0.80 22.00
CA TYR A 97 -11.08 -0.62 20.58
C TYR A 97 -11.86 0.64 20.31
N VAL A 98 -12.71 1.10 21.24
CA VAL A 98 -13.51 2.32 21.03
C VAL A 98 -12.59 3.52 20.81
N GLY A 99 -11.62 3.73 21.70
CA GLY A 99 -10.65 4.83 21.55
C GLY A 99 -9.70 4.63 20.37
N ALA A 100 -9.29 3.39 20.09
CA ALA A 100 -8.47 3.11 18.91
C ALA A 100 -9.20 3.45 17.60
N LEU A 101 -10.49 3.08 17.49
CA LEU A 101 -11.33 3.36 16.33
C LEU A 101 -11.57 4.87 16.14
N GLU A 102 -11.73 5.61 17.24
CA GLU A 102 -11.88 7.07 17.18
C GLU A 102 -10.65 7.76 16.54
N VAL A 103 -9.45 7.26 16.82
CA VAL A 103 -8.23 7.78 16.22
C VAL A 103 -8.05 7.27 14.78
N LEU A 104 -8.20 5.96 14.57
CA LEU A 104 -7.94 5.33 13.28
C LEU A 104 -8.91 5.81 12.18
N SER A 105 -10.18 6.05 12.51
CA SER A 105 -11.20 6.53 11.55
C SER A 105 -10.88 7.91 10.97
N LYS A 106 -10.06 8.73 11.65
CA LYS A 106 -9.61 10.05 11.17
C LYS A 106 -8.57 9.94 10.05
N HIS A 107 -7.92 8.79 9.92
CA HIS A 107 -6.78 8.58 9.01
C HIS A 107 -7.02 7.49 7.97
N TYR A 108 -7.92 6.54 8.26
CA TYR A 108 -8.13 5.35 7.46
C TYR A 108 -9.62 5.12 7.20
N LYS A 109 -9.92 4.63 6.00
CA LYS A 109 -11.23 4.09 5.64
C LYS A 109 -11.13 2.57 5.61
N PHE A 110 -11.87 1.91 6.49
CA PHE A 110 -11.96 0.45 6.53
C PHE A 110 -13.25 0.01 5.85
N THR A 111 -13.16 -0.99 4.98
CA THR A 111 -14.32 -1.57 4.28
C THR A 111 -14.55 -3.04 4.65
N TRP A 112 -13.56 -3.66 5.27
CA TRP A 112 -13.61 -5.04 5.75
C TRP A 112 -13.23 -5.09 7.23
N TYR A 113 -13.94 -5.90 8.01
CA TYR A 113 -13.69 -6.07 9.43
C TYR A 113 -13.58 -7.54 9.76
N THR A 114 -12.56 -7.92 10.52
CA THR A 114 -12.41 -9.28 11.04
C THR A 114 -11.85 -9.24 12.44
N GLY A 115 -12.23 -10.23 13.26
CA GLY A 115 -11.71 -10.32 14.61
C GLY A 115 -12.14 -11.58 15.33
N THR A 116 -11.48 -11.84 16.47
CA THR A 116 -11.77 -13.00 17.32
C THR A 116 -12.25 -12.57 18.70
N SER A 117 -13.15 -13.31 19.33
CA SER A 117 -13.70 -12.99 20.66
C SER A 117 -14.24 -11.54 20.72
N ALA A 118 -13.77 -10.71 21.67
CA ALA A 118 -14.17 -9.29 21.77
C ALA A 118 -13.93 -8.49 20.47
N GLY A 119 -12.87 -8.79 19.71
CA GLY A 119 -12.63 -8.18 18.40
C GLY A 119 -13.62 -8.65 17.33
N GLY A 120 -14.12 -9.88 17.43
CA GLY A 120 -15.18 -10.39 16.55
C GLY A 120 -16.53 -9.71 16.79
N ILE A 121 -16.87 -9.44 18.06
CA ILE A 121 -18.06 -8.66 18.42
C ILE A 121 -17.95 -7.24 17.84
N ALA A 122 -16.80 -6.57 18.02
CA ALA A 122 -16.55 -5.26 17.44
C ALA A 122 -16.61 -5.28 15.90
N ALA A 123 -16.06 -6.32 15.25
CA ALA A 123 -16.08 -6.45 13.80
C ALA A 123 -17.50 -6.57 13.24
N ILE A 124 -18.37 -7.34 13.90
CA ILE A 124 -19.79 -7.45 13.51
C ILE A 124 -20.50 -6.10 13.64
N LEU A 125 -20.30 -5.37 14.75
CA LEU A 125 -20.93 -4.06 14.94
C LEU A 125 -20.51 -3.08 13.83
N LEU A 126 -19.20 -2.98 13.57
CA LEU A 126 -18.67 -2.13 12.49
C LEU A 126 -19.19 -2.56 11.11
N GLY A 127 -19.24 -3.86 10.83
CA GLY A 127 -19.78 -4.42 9.59
C GLY A 127 -21.27 -4.13 9.39
N CYS A 128 -22.03 -3.99 10.48
CA CYS A 128 -23.43 -3.56 10.44
C CYS A 128 -23.61 -2.03 10.27
N GLY A 129 -22.52 -1.28 10.12
CA GLY A 129 -22.54 0.18 9.97
C GLY A 129 -22.60 0.94 11.29
N PHE A 130 -22.30 0.31 12.42
CA PHE A 130 -22.16 1.02 13.69
C PHE A 130 -20.92 1.93 13.63
N SER A 131 -21.09 3.20 13.94
CA SER A 131 -20.01 4.20 14.00
C SER A 131 -19.90 4.78 15.41
N ILE A 132 -18.68 5.12 15.80
CA ILE A 132 -18.36 5.83 17.06
C ILE A 132 -18.26 7.32 16.78
#